data_AF-A0A382Z536-F1
#
_entry.id   AF-A0A382Z536-F1
#
_cell.length_a   1.000
_cell.length_b   1.000
_cell.length_c   1.000
_cell.angle_alpha   90.00
_cell.angle_beta   90.00
_cell.angle_gamma   90.00
#
_symmetry.space_group_name_H-M   'P 1'
#
loop_
_entity.id
_entity.type
_entity.pdbx_description
1 polymer ?
#
loop_
_entity_poly.entity_id
_entity_poly.type
_entity_poly.pdbx_seq_one_letter_code
_entity_poly.pdbx_strand_id
1 'polypeptide(L)'
;MKVSGMGTQEIKIADVDHPYAKENGVEWSEDAWERVKHAPEFVRPGIRKLMVQRCVKRGFKIVTSDYLTEIRNESMMLVSKRVKGFGFEELTMDAFDVAKEKMRQSPRKVEVIEEIEDFLAMRTEKKEDIVEKFKEYMEFATPQGIPWSKEALEKMEKVPPFVLGMAKQTIEGRARERGDKMITVSIIDEVFTKMMPASAKQAMGMEVTEEDLKRD
;
A
#
# COMPACT_ATOMS: atom_id res chain seq x y z
N MET A 1 20.91 -15.26 22.74
CA MET A 1 20.90 -13.80 22.56
C MET A 1 21.93 -13.41 21.49
N LYS A 2 21.49 -13.37 20.22
CA LYS A 2 22.21 -12.76 19.08
C LYS A 2 21.14 -12.41 18.05
N VAL A 3 20.71 -11.15 18.04
CA VAL A 3 19.92 -10.58 16.95
C VAL A 3 20.94 -10.06 15.95
N SER A 4 21.05 -10.74 14.82
CA SER A 4 21.90 -10.37 13.69
C SER A 4 21.40 -9.06 13.08
N GLY A 5 22.35 -8.16 12.78
CA GLY A 5 22.11 -6.75 12.52
C GLY A 5 21.12 -6.44 11.39
N MET A 6 20.13 -5.62 11.72
CA MET A 6 19.68 -4.56 10.81
C MET A 6 20.37 -3.29 11.30
N GLY A 7 21.35 -2.80 10.54
CA GLY A 7 21.98 -1.52 10.84
C GLY A 7 20.93 -0.42 10.81
N THR A 8 20.78 0.32 11.90
CA THR A 8 19.97 1.54 11.94
C THR A 8 20.70 2.57 11.09
N GLN A 9 20.41 2.61 9.78
CA GLN A 9 20.92 3.68 8.93
C GLN A 9 20.38 5.01 9.47
N GLU A 10 21.28 5.95 9.71
CA GLU A 10 20.92 7.28 10.16
C GLU A 10 20.07 7.95 9.07
N ILE A 11 18.82 8.28 9.42
CA ILE A 11 17.89 8.90 8.48
C ILE A 11 18.24 10.39 8.38
N LYS A 12 18.80 10.78 7.24
CA LYS A 12 19.04 12.20 6.94
C LYS A 12 17.73 12.89 6.60
N ILE A 13 17.42 13.96 7.33
CA ILE A 13 16.21 14.77 7.11
C ILE A 13 16.52 15.84 6.07
N ALA A 14 15.67 15.96 5.05
CA ALA A 14 15.77 17.05 4.09
C ALA A 14 15.15 18.33 4.64
N ASP A 15 15.76 19.46 4.31
CA ASP A 15 15.11 20.77 4.41
C ASP A 15 14.14 20.93 3.23
N VAL A 16 12.85 20.78 3.50
CA VAL A 16 11.79 20.77 2.48
C VAL A 16 10.80 21.90 2.70
N ASP A 17 10.56 22.70 1.66
CA ASP A 17 9.46 23.67 1.66
C ASP A 17 8.14 22.96 1.36
N HIS A 18 7.51 22.46 2.43
CA HIS A 18 6.19 21.83 2.36
C HIS A 18 5.29 22.32 3.52
N PRO A 19 4.45 23.34 3.30
CA PRO A 19 3.63 23.95 4.36
C PRO A 19 2.75 22.95 5.12
N TYR A 20 2.06 22.05 4.41
CA TYR A 20 1.21 21.04 5.04
C TYR A 20 2.00 20.00 5.86
N ALA A 21 3.24 19.66 5.48
CA ALA A 21 4.10 18.77 6.27
C ALA A 21 4.51 19.46 7.58
N LYS A 22 4.91 20.73 7.49
CA LYS A 22 5.27 21.58 8.64
C LYS A 22 4.10 21.75 9.62
N GLU A 23 2.91 22.06 9.11
CA GLU A 23 1.68 22.20 9.90
C GLU A 23 1.35 20.92 10.70
N ASN A 24 1.65 19.76 10.13
CA ASN A 24 1.36 18.47 10.73
C ASN A 24 2.54 17.84 11.50
N GLY A 25 3.67 18.55 11.61
CA GLY A 25 4.89 18.04 12.26
C GLY A 25 5.41 16.76 11.61
N VAL A 26 5.39 16.70 10.28
CA VAL A 26 5.90 15.58 9.48
C VAL A 26 7.14 16.03 8.72
N GLU A 27 8.23 15.30 8.89
CA GLU A 27 9.50 15.48 8.20
C GLU A 27 9.63 14.51 7.02
N TRP A 28 10.64 14.72 6.18
CA TRP A 28 10.95 13.86 5.05
C TRP A 28 12.41 13.45 5.10
N SER A 29 12.68 12.17 4.82
CA SER A 29 14.05 11.76 4.55
C SER A 29 14.53 12.35 3.22
N GLU A 30 15.82 12.63 3.13
CA GLU A 30 16.45 13.24 1.95
C GLU A 30 16.24 12.39 0.69
N ASP A 31 16.44 11.08 0.81
CA ASP A 31 16.24 10.13 -0.27
C ASP A 31 14.77 10.00 -0.71
N ALA A 32 13.81 10.07 0.22
CA ALA A 32 12.39 10.07 -0.11
C ALA A 32 12.01 11.34 -0.88
N TRP A 33 12.48 12.50 -0.43
CA TRP A 33 12.20 13.76 -1.10
C TRP A 33 12.79 13.80 -2.51
N GLU A 34 14.03 13.33 -2.68
CA GLU A 34 14.68 13.25 -3.98
C GLU A 34 13.94 12.30 -4.93
N ARG A 35 13.52 11.12 -4.45
CA ARG A 35 12.74 10.15 -5.24
C ARG A 35 11.47 10.77 -5.84
N VAL A 36 10.77 11.64 -5.10
CA VAL A 36 9.55 12.29 -5.60
C VAL A 36 9.84 13.25 -6.76
N LYS A 37 11.05 13.85 -6.84
CA LYS A 37 11.43 14.72 -7.96
C LYS A 37 11.51 13.97 -9.30
N HIS A 38 11.74 12.66 -9.28
CA HIS A 38 11.75 11.84 -10.50
C HIS A 38 10.34 11.47 -11.02
N ALA A 39 9.27 11.75 -10.26
CA ALA A 39 7.91 11.59 -10.75
C ALA A 39 7.54 12.72 -11.74
N PRO A 40 6.58 12.52 -12.65
CA PRO A 40 6.06 13.57 -13.53
C PRO A 40 5.56 14.79 -12.72
N GLU A 41 5.76 16.00 -13.23
CA GLU A 41 5.49 17.23 -12.48
C GLU A 41 4.04 17.30 -11.97
N PHE A 42 3.07 16.97 -12.83
CA PHE A 42 1.65 17.04 -12.50
C PHE A 42 1.22 16.11 -11.35
N VAL A 43 1.98 15.03 -11.05
CA VAL A 43 1.66 14.12 -9.92
C VAL A 43 2.37 14.49 -8.62
N ARG A 44 3.48 15.25 -8.64
CA ARG A 44 4.30 15.53 -7.46
C ARG A 44 3.52 16.16 -6.31
N PRO A 45 2.66 17.19 -6.52
CA PRO A 45 1.88 17.79 -5.44
C PRO A 45 0.94 16.79 -4.77
N GLY A 46 0.34 15.90 -5.57
CA GLY A 46 -0.52 14.83 -5.08
C GLY A 46 0.22 13.83 -4.20
N ILE A 47 1.40 13.38 -4.65
CA ILE A 47 2.26 12.45 -3.89
C ILE A 47 2.65 13.08 -2.54
N ARG A 48 3.19 14.30 -2.56
CA ARG A 48 3.66 14.99 -1.34
C ARG A 48 2.54 15.15 -0.31
N LYS A 49 1.37 15.63 -0.74
CA LYS A 49 0.19 15.76 0.12
C LYS A 49 -0.28 14.41 0.67
N LEU A 50 -0.37 13.39 -0.19
CA LEU A 50 -0.82 12.05 0.19
C LEU A 50 0.09 11.44 1.26
N MET A 51 1.41 11.53 1.10
CA MET A 51 2.35 10.94 2.07
C MET A 51 2.19 11.56 3.46
N VAL A 52 2.06 12.89 3.55
CA VAL A 52 1.83 13.57 4.84
C VAL A 52 0.51 13.11 5.45
N GLN A 53 -0.58 13.06 4.68
CA GLN A 53 -1.89 12.59 5.18
C GLN A 53 -1.81 11.17 5.75
N ARG A 54 -1.06 10.28 5.10
CA ARG A 54 -0.90 8.89 5.53
C ARG A 54 0.00 8.76 6.74
N CYS A 55 1.10 9.53 6.76
CA CYS A 55 2.04 9.60 7.87
C CYS A 55 1.31 10.02 9.16
N VAL A 56 0.56 11.13 9.10
CA VAL A 56 -0.27 11.62 10.22
C VAL A 56 -1.28 10.57 10.68
N LYS A 57 -2.02 9.99 9.73
CA LYS A 57 -3.05 9.00 10.06
C LYS A 57 -2.48 7.76 10.75
N ARG A 58 -1.26 7.36 10.40
CA ARG A 58 -0.56 6.20 11.00
C ARG A 58 0.27 6.56 12.24
N GLY A 59 0.32 7.84 12.61
CA GLY A 59 1.12 8.31 13.74
C GLY A 59 2.64 8.33 13.46
N PHE A 60 3.04 8.23 12.20
CA PHE A 60 4.44 8.40 11.80
C PHE A 60 4.81 9.88 11.77
N LYS A 61 6.12 10.15 11.91
CA LYS A 61 6.68 11.51 11.92
C LYS A 61 7.60 11.81 10.75
N ILE A 62 8.10 10.80 10.07
CA ILE A 62 9.04 10.95 8.96
C ILE A 62 8.51 10.15 7.78
N VAL A 63 8.39 10.80 6.61
CA VAL A 63 8.18 10.10 5.34
C VAL A 63 9.52 9.56 4.86
N THR A 64 9.63 8.23 4.83
CA THR A 64 10.83 7.53 4.35
C THR A 64 10.65 6.98 2.95
N SER A 65 11.77 6.57 2.36
CA SER A 65 11.85 5.92 1.05
C SER A 65 11.05 4.61 1.01
N ASP A 66 11.13 3.80 2.06
CA ASP A 66 10.32 2.59 2.19
C ASP A 66 8.84 2.91 2.32
N TYR A 67 8.51 3.97 3.06
CA TYR A 67 7.12 4.41 3.21
C TYR A 67 6.50 4.88 1.88
N LEU A 68 7.28 5.54 1.01
CA LEU A 68 6.85 5.84 -0.37
C LEU A 68 6.48 4.55 -1.13
N THR A 69 7.29 3.51 -1.00
CA THR A 69 7.06 2.23 -1.66
C THR A 69 5.79 1.56 -1.13
N GLU A 70 5.57 1.57 0.19
CA GLU A 70 4.36 1.05 0.83
C GLU A 70 3.09 1.76 0.33
N ILE A 71 3.07 3.10 0.41
CA ILE A 71 1.90 3.89 -0.02
C ILE A 71 1.68 3.80 -1.54
N ARG A 72 2.74 3.68 -2.34
CA ARG A 72 2.63 3.42 -3.78
C ARG A 72 1.90 2.09 -4.01
N ASN A 73 2.32 1.01 -3.36
CA ASN A 73 1.72 -0.32 -3.53
C ASN A 73 0.24 -0.30 -3.12
N GLU A 74 -0.11 0.35 -2.01
CA GLU A 74 -1.50 0.55 -1.62
C GLU A 74 -2.32 1.33 -2.66
N SER A 75 -1.73 2.39 -3.20
CA SER A 75 -2.39 3.23 -4.21
C SER A 75 -2.62 2.44 -5.50
N MET A 76 -1.65 1.64 -5.93
CA MET A 76 -1.78 0.76 -7.10
C MET A 76 -2.90 -0.27 -6.88
N MET A 77 -2.94 -0.90 -5.71
CA MET A 77 -4.00 -1.85 -5.39
C MET A 77 -5.40 -1.20 -5.37
N LEU A 78 -5.53 0.02 -4.85
CA LEU A 78 -6.78 0.78 -4.91
C LEU A 78 -7.20 1.13 -6.34
N VAL A 79 -6.23 1.44 -7.21
CA VAL A 79 -6.48 1.65 -8.64
C VAL A 79 -6.97 0.36 -9.26
N SER A 80 -6.29 -0.76 -9.07
CA SER A 80 -6.68 -2.08 -9.61
C SER A 80 -8.08 -2.49 -9.15
N LYS A 81 -8.40 -2.28 -7.88
CA LYS A 81 -9.76 -2.48 -7.35
C LYS A 81 -10.80 -1.62 -8.08
N ARG A 82 -10.49 -0.35 -8.36
CA ARG A 82 -11.41 0.55 -9.06
C ARG A 82 -11.56 0.18 -10.54
N VAL A 83 -10.48 -0.23 -11.19
CA VAL A 83 -10.48 -0.73 -12.58
C VAL A 83 -11.39 -1.95 -12.70
N LYS A 84 -11.21 -2.96 -11.84
CA LYS A 84 -12.13 -4.10 -11.74
C LYS A 84 -13.57 -3.70 -11.44
N GLY A 85 -13.76 -2.73 -10.53
CA GLY A 85 -15.08 -2.19 -10.21
C GLY A 85 -15.79 -1.50 -11.39
N PHE A 86 -15.04 -1.07 -12.41
CA PHE A 86 -15.60 -0.56 -13.66
C PHE A 86 -15.82 -1.63 -14.73
N GLY A 87 -15.50 -2.90 -14.45
CA GLY A 87 -15.68 -4.03 -15.37
C GLY A 87 -14.46 -4.30 -16.26
N PHE A 88 -13.30 -3.71 -15.96
CA PHE A 88 -12.08 -3.95 -16.72
C PHE A 88 -11.22 -5.03 -16.05
N GLU A 89 -10.75 -5.98 -16.83
CA GLU A 89 -9.82 -7.03 -16.39
C GLU A 89 -8.35 -6.63 -16.61
N GLU A 90 -8.08 -5.75 -17.56
CA GLU A 90 -6.76 -5.21 -17.87
C GLU A 90 -6.83 -3.68 -18.11
N LEU A 91 -5.68 -3.01 -18.08
CA LEU A 91 -5.59 -1.59 -18.42
C LEU A 91 -5.31 -1.45 -19.92
N THR A 92 -6.27 -0.89 -20.64
CA THR A 92 -6.22 -0.71 -22.09
C THR A 92 -6.43 0.77 -22.43
N MET A 93 -5.96 1.24 -23.58
CA MET A 93 -6.05 2.66 -23.94
C MET A 93 -7.51 3.13 -24.15
N ASP A 94 -8.40 2.25 -24.61
CA ASP A 94 -9.84 2.53 -24.74
C ASP A 94 -10.53 2.73 -23.37
N ALA A 95 -9.90 2.32 -22.26
CA ALA A 95 -10.40 2.63 -20.92
C ALA A 95 -10.39 4.14 -20.64
N PHE A 96 -9.55 4.93 -21.33
CA PHE A 96 -9.53 6.39 -21.19
C PHE A 96 -10.81 7.04 -21.70
N ASP A 97 -11.41 6.54 -22.79
CA ASP A 97 -12.68 7.07 -23.30
C ASP A 97 -13.83 6.84 -22.32
N VAL A 98 -13.89 5.62 -21.76
CA VAL A 98 -14.87 5.29 -20.71
C VAL A 98 -14.65 6.15 -19.46
N ALA A 99 -13.40 6.41 -19.08
CA ALA A 99 -13.07 7.27 -17.95
C ALA A 99 -13.49 8.73 -18.20
N LYS A 100 -13.22 9.28 -19.40
CA LYS A 100 -13.64 10.64 -19.81
C LYS A 100 -15.16 10.78 -19.73
N GLU A 101 -15.90 9.83 -20.29
CA GLU A 101 -17.36 9.83 -20.28
C GLU A 101 -17.93 9.79 -18.85
N LYS A 102 -17.39 8.93 -17.98
CA LYS A 102 -17.80 8.86 -16.57
C LYS A 102 -17.45 10.12 -15.77
N MET A 103 -16.41 10.84 -16.18
CA MET A 103 -15.94 12.06 -15.51
C MET A 103 -16.41 13.35 -16.18
N ARG A 104 -17.31 13.26 -17.18
CA ARG A 104 -17.80 14.40 -17.99
C ARG A 104 -18.32 15.61 -17.20
N GLN A 105 -18.76 15.38 -15.96
CA GLN A 105 -19.25 16.42 -15.06
C GLN A 105 -18.14 17.30 -14.46
N SER A 106 -16.86 16.94 -14.64
CA SER A 106 -15.71 17.65 -14.08
C SER A 106 -14.70 17.95 -15.18
N PRO A 107 -14.74 19.18 -15.76
CA PRO A 107 -13.82 19.57 -16.84
C PRO A 107 -12.35 19.33 -16.50
N ARG A 108 -11.94 19.72 -15.28
CA ARG A 108 -10.58 19.50 -14.79
C ARG A 108 -10.16 18.02 -14.76
N LYS A 109 -11.07 17.08 -14.45
CA LYS A 109 -10.72 15.66 -14.45
C LYS A 109 -10.57 15.11 -15.86
N VAL A 110 -11.35 15.62 -16.81
CA VAL A 110 -11.24 15.25 -18.23
C VAL A 110 -9.90 15.74 -18.78
N GLU A 111 -9.54 16.99 -18.54
CA GLU A 111 -8.23 17.57 -18.91
C GLU A 111 -7.07 16.76 -18.33
N VAL A 112 -7.12 16.38 -17.05
CA VAL A 112 -6.08 15.53 -16.45
C VAL A 112 -6.03 14.14 -17.10
N ILE A 113 -7.15 13.59 -17.55
CA ILE A 113 -7.16 12.31 -18.28
C ILE A 113 -6.45 12.48 -19.63
N GLU A 114 -6.71 13.56 -20.35
CA GLU A 114 -6.07 13.88 -21.63
C GLU A 114 -4.55 14.08 -21.46
N GLU A 115 -4.11 14.83 -20.44
CA GLU A 115 -2.68 14.98 -20.12
C GLU A 115 -1.98 13.63 -19.86
N ILE A 116 -2.67 12.70 -19.18
CA ILE A 116 -2.13 11.36 -18.92
C ILE A 116 -2.05 10.56 -20.22
N GLU A 117 -3.09 10.62 -21.06
CA GLU A 117 -3.16 9.95 -22.36
C GLU A 117 -2.01 10.40 -23.26
N ASP A 118 -1.83 11.72 -23.40
CA ASP A 118 -0.73 12.34 -24.17
C ASP A 118 0.63 11.94 -23.62
N PHE A 119 0.81 12.03 -22.30
CA PHE A 119 2.06 11.67 -21.65
C PHE A 119 2.43 10.19 -21.86
N LEU A 120 1.44 9.29 -21.87
CA LEU A 120 1.66 7.87 -22.16
C LEU A 120 1.94 7.63 -23.64
N ALA A 121 1.30 8.36 -24.55
CA ALA A 121 1.55 8.27 -25.99
C ALA A 121 2.98 8.70 -26.39
N MET A 122 3.56 9.65 -25.65
CA MET A 122 4.96 10.09 -25.85
C MET A 122 5.99 9.03 -25.43
N ARG A 123 5.61 7.99 -24.70
CA ARG A 123 6.56 6.95 -24.25
C ARG A 123 6.84 5.98 -25.39
N THR A 124 8.08 6.01 -25.88
CA THR A 124 8.57 5.10 -26.91
C THR A 124 8.94 3.72 -26.37
N GLU A 125 9.24 3.62 -25.07
CA GLU A 125 9.63 2.37 -24.42
C GLU A 125 8.54 1.84 -23.49
N LYS A 126 8.08 0.62 -23.78
CA LYS A 126 7.19 -0.12 -22.90
C LYS A 126 7.99 -0.67 -21.73
N LYS A 127 7.69 -0.19 -20.53
CA LYS A 127 8.23 -0.76 -19.28
C LYS A 127 7.45 -2.00 -18.89
N GLU A 128 7.88 -3.16 -19.40
CA GLU A 128 7.20 -4.44 -19.20
C GLU A 128 7.08 -4.81 -17.72
N ASP A 129 8.09 -4.47 -16.90
CA ASP A 129 8.10 -4.69 -15.46
C ASP A 129 6.97 -3.95 -14.73
N ILE A 130 6.61 -2.75 -15.20
CA ILE A 130 5.49 -1.97 -14.65
C ILE A 130 4.17 -2.62 -15.02
N VAL A 131 4.04 -3.10 -16.26
CA VAL A 131 2.83 -3.78 -16.73
C VAL A 131 2.62 -5.08 -15.97
N GLU A 132 3.68 -5.87 -15.76
CA GLU A 132 3.63 -7.12 -15.01
C GLU A 132 3.23 -6.88 -13.54
N LYS A 133 3.86 -5.90 -12.86
CA LYS A 133 3.45 -5.50 -11.51
C LYS A 133 1.99 -5.05 -11.46
N PHE A 134 1.52 -4.33 -12.49
CA PHE A 134 0.12 -3.94 -12.55
C PHE A 134 -0.83 -5.13 -12.70
N LYS A 135 -0.47 -6.11 -13.55
CA LYS A 135 -1.21 -7.36 -13.71
C LYS A 135 -1.29 -8.13 -12.39
N GLU A 136 -0.20 -8.17 -11.63
CA GLU A 136 -0.19 -8.77 -10.29
C GLU A 136 -1.19 -8.06 -9.36
N TYR A 137 -1.21 -6.73 -9.31
CA TYR A 137 -2.24 -6.02 -8.53
C TYR A 137 -3.66 -6.29 -9.03
N MET A 138 -3.85 -6.39 -10.35
CA MET A 138 -5.15 -6.72 -10.92
C MET A 138 -5.58 -8.12 -10.49
N GLU A 139 -4.73 -9.12 -10.53
CA GLU A 139 -5.06 -10.50 -10.11
C GLU A 139 -5.62 -10.52 -8.67
N PHE A 140 -4.90 -9.92 -7.72
CA PHE A 140 -5.25 -9.96 -6.30
C PHE A 140 -6.24 -8.88 -5.83
N ALA A 141 -6.55 -7.89 -6.66
CA ALA A 141 -7.56 -6.89 -6.33
C ALA A 141 -8.96 -7.50 -6.30
N THR A 142 -9.69 -7.26 -5.21
CA THR A 142 -11.10 -7.64 -5.06
C THR A 142 -12.00 -6.41 -5.15
N PRO A 143 -13.13 -6.46 -5.90
CA PRO A 143 -14.04 -5.29 -6.00
C PRO A 143 -14.68 -4.93 -4.65
N GLN A 144 -14.84 -5.90 -3.75
CA GLN A 144 -15.36 -5.74 -2.39
C GLN A 144 -14.29 -6.06 -1.34
N GLY A 145 -14.45 -5.51 -0.13
CA GLY A 145 -13.51 -5.75 0.98
C GLY A 145 -12.21 -4.96 0.87
N ILE A 146 -11.28 -5.19 1.81
CA ILE A 146 -9.91 -4.65 1.72
C ILE A 146 -9.09 -5.65 0.89
N PRO A 147 -8.41 -5.22 -0.18
CA PRO A 147 -7.58 -6.10 -0.98
C PRO A 147 -6.36 -6.59 -0.18
N TRP A 148 -5.90 -7.80 -0.48
CA TRP A 148 -4.75 -8.42 0.18
C TRP A 148 -3.57 -8.42 -0.80
N SER A 149 -2.35 -8.18 -0.30
CA SER A 149 -1.16 -8.40 -1.12
C SER A 149 -0.97 -9.89 -1.38
N LYS A 150 -0.25 -10.24 -2.44
CA LYS A 150 0.08 -11.63 -2.77
C LYS A 150 0.76 -12.34 -1.60
N GLU A 151 1.77 -11.70 -1.02
CA GLU A 151 2.56 -12.25 0.09
C GLU A 151 1.68 -12.42 1.35
N ALA A 152 0.70 -11.55 1.54
CA ALA A 152 -0.27 -11.65 2.62
C ALA A 152 -1.18 -12.88 2.42
N LEU A 153 -1.64 -13.14 1.20
CA LEU A 153 -2.44 -14.33 0.87
C LEU A 153 -1.64 -15.61 1.05
N GLU A 154 -0.42 -15.68 0.50
CA GLU A 154 0.49 -16.83 0.67
C GLU A 154 0.78 -17.12 2.15
N LYS A 155 0.83 -16.08 2.99
CA LYS A 155 0.97 -16.26 4.44
C LYS A 155 -0.29 -16.84 5.08
N MET A 156 -1.47 -16.41 4.65
CA MET A 156 -2.75 -16.92 5.15
C MET A 156 -3.03 -18.37 4.73
N GLU A 157 -2.45 -18.87 3.63
CA GLU A 157 -2.58 -20.28 3.23
C GLU A 157 -1.97 -21.24 4.25
N LYS A 158 -0.98 -20.79 5.02
CA LYS A 158 -0.33 -21.58 6.06
C LYS A 158 -1.11 -21.59 7.38
N VAL A 159 -2.18 -20.79 7.48
CA VAL A 159 -2.98 -20.63 8.69
C VAL A 159 -3.98 -21.77 8.80
N PRO A 160 -4.03 -22.50 9.94
CA PRO A 160 -4.94 -23.61 10.11
C PRO A 160 -6.41 -23.22 9.91
N PRO A 161 -7.23 -24.08 9.26
CA PRO A 161 -8.62 -23.73 8.92
C PRO A 161 -9.48 -23.27 10.11
N PHE A 162 -9.27 -23.85 11.30
CA PHE A 162 -10.05 -23.55 12.49
C PHE A 162 -9.83 -22.14 13.05
N VAL A 163 -8.70 -21.48 12.76
CA VAL A 163 -8.44 -20.07 13.13
C VAL A 163 -8.57 -19.11 11.95
N LEU A 164 -8.67 -19.60 10.72
CA LEU A 164 -8.61 -18.79 9.50
C LEU A 164 -9.67 -17.67 9.46
N GLY A 165 -10.92 -17.99 9.83
CA GLY A 165 -12.03 -17.02 9.84
C GLY A 165 -11.80 -15.88 10.84
N MET A 166 -11.45 -16.24 12.08
CA MET A 166 -11.14 -15.28 13.14
C MET A 166 -9.92 -14.42 12.80
N ALA A 167 -8.87 -15.04 12.25
CA ALA A 167 -7.68 -14.34 11.80
C ALA A 167 -8.01 -13.29 10.73
N LYS A 168 -8.74 -13.67 9.67
CA LYS A 168 -9.15 -12.73 8.60
C LYS A 168 -9.93 -11.54 9.16
N GLN A 169 -10.95 -11.79 10.00
CA GLN A 169 -11.76 -10.72 10.58
C GLN A 169 -10.93 -9.76 11.43
N THR A 170 -10.02 -10.30 12.25
CA THR A 170 -9.14 -9.52 13.13
C THR A 170 -8.14 -8.69 12.34
N ILE A 171 -7.50 -9.28 11.33
CA ILE A 171 -6.55 -8.61 10.43
C ILE A 171 -7.23 -7.47 9.68
N GLU A 172 -8.40 -7.70 9.10
CA GLU A 172 -9.14 -6.65 8.42
C GLU A 172 -9.63 -5.56 9.38
N GLY A 173 -10.07 -5.94 10.59
CA GLY A 173 -10.46 -5.00 11.65
C GLY A 173 -9.31 -4.05 11.97
N ARG A 174 -8.14 -4.63 12.26
CA ARG A 174 -6.92 -3.89 12.57
C ARG A 174 -6.48 -2.97 11.43
N ALA A 175 -6.55 -3.45 10.19
CA ALA A 175 -6.24 -2.66 9.00
C ALA A 175 -7.17 -1.45 8.86
N ARG A 176 -8.48 -1.61 9.12
CA ARG A 176 -9.45 -0.50 9.11
C ARG A 176 -9.11 0.55 10.17
N GLU A 177 -8.80 0.12 11.38
CA GLU A 177 -8.44 1.01 12.50
C GLU A 177 -7.17 1.83 12.20
N ARG A 178 -6.10 1.17 11.74
CA ARG A 178 -4.84 1.83 11.35
C ARG A 178 -4.97 2.64 10.05
N GLY A 179 -6.07 2.45 9.32
CA GLY A 179 -6.40 3.20 8.12
C GLY A 179 -5.73 2.69 6.84
N ASP A 180 -5.26 1.45 6.86
CA ASP A 180 -4.65 0.77 5.73
C ASP A 180 -5.63 0.55 4.59
N LYS A 181 -5.09 0.47 3.38
CA LYS A 181 -5.87 0.26 2.15
C LYS A 181 -5.61 -1.08 1.49
N MET A 182 -4.63 -1.82 2.00
CA MET A 182 -4.27 -3.15 1.55
C MET A 182 -3.77 -3.94 2.77
N ILE A 183 -4.16 -5.21 2.88
CA ILE A 183 -3.60 -6.10 3.87
C ILE A 183 -2.21 -6.53 3.41
N THR A 184 -1.21 -6.26 4.23
CA THR A 184 0.19 -6.66 4.01
C THR A 184 0.61 -7.64 5.09
N VAL A 185 1.73 -8.34 4.83
CA VAL A 185 2.37 -9.24 5.80
C VAL A 185 2.61 -8.55 7.15
N SER A 186 2.91 -7.25 7.16
CA SER A 186 3.14 -6.48 8.39
C SER A 186 1.94 -6.50 9.37
N ILE A 187 0.71 -6.43 8.86
CA ILE A 187 -0.50 -6.44 9.69
C ILE A 187 -0.79 -7.85 10.18
N ILE A 188 -0.56 -8.85 9.31
CA ILE A 188 -0.69 -10.26 9.69
C ILE A 188 0.25 -10.56 10.85
N ASP A 189 1.52 -10.17 10.74
CA ASP A 189 2.51 -10.37 11.79
C ASP A 189 2.13 -9.67 13.09
N GLU A 190 1.70 -8.41 13.01
CA GLU A 190 1.22 -7.68 14.19
C GLU A 190 0.08 -8.43 14.91
N VAL A 191 -0.90 -8.94 14.16
CA VAL A 191 -2.04 -9.67 14.73
C VAL A 191 -1.60 -11.03 15.26
N PHE A 192 -0.75 -11.74 14.54
CA PHE A 192 -0.32 -13.10 14.90
C PHE A 192 0.57 -13.12 16.13
N THR A 193 1.43 -12.13 16.30
CA THR A 193 2.19 -11.96 17.54
C THR A 193 1.28 -11.68 18.73
N LYS A 194 0.21 -10.90 18.55
CA LYS A 194 -0.64 -10.43 19.66
C LYS A 194 -1.79 -11.38 20.03
N MET A 195 -2.31 -12.17 19.09
CA MET A 195 -3.62 -12.82 19.23
C MET A 195 -3.68 -14.30 18.85
N MET A 196 -2.61 -14.92 18.33
CA MET A 196 -2.69 -16.36 18.04
C MET A 196 -2.59 -17.20 19.32
N PRO A 197 -3.53 -18.13 19.54
CA PRO A 197 -3.49 -19.08 20.66
C PRO A 197 -2.29 -20.02 20.52
N ALA A 198 -1.86 -20.61 21.64
CA ALA A 198 -0.70 -21.49 21.70
C ALA A 198 -0.87 -22.70 20.77
N SER A 199 -2.09 -23.27 20.74
CA SER A 199 -2.46 -24.37 19.85
C SER A 199 -2.27 -24.07 18.35
N ALA A 200 -2.60 -22.85 17.91
CA ALA A 200 -2.40 -22.42 16.53
C ALA A 200 -0.92 -22.15 16.21
N LYS A 201 -0.17 -21.53 17.15
CA LYS A 201 1.28 -21.34 17.01
C LYS A 201 2.01 -22.67 16.84
N GLN A 202 1.66 -23.67 17.66
CA GLN A 202 2.22 -25.02 17.58
C GLN A 202 1.88 -25.71 16.26
N ALA A 203 0.64 -25.62 15.78
CA ALA A 203 0.22 -26.20 14.50
C ALA A 203 0.96 -25.59 13.29
N MET A 204 1.44 -24.35 13.40
CA MET A 204 2.22 -23.68 12.36
C MET A 204 3.75 -23.78 12.56
N GLY A 205 4.21 -24.55 13.55
CA GLY A 205 5.64 -24.70 13.86
C GLY A 205 6.30 -23.42 14.39
N MET A 206 5.52 -22.49 14.98
CA MET A 206 6.02 -21.29 15.63
C MET A 206 6.40 -21.57 17.08
N GLU A 207 7.34 -20.79 17.62
CA GLU A 207 7.70 -20.84 19.03
C GLU A 207 6.50 -20.41 19.89
N VAL A 208 6.13 -21.27 20.85
CA VAL A 208 5.06 -21.01 21.83
C VAL A 208 5.73 -20.51 23.10
N THR A 209 5.37 -19.31 23.54
CA THR A 209 5.91 -18.73 24.78
C THR A 209 5.04 -19.10 25.99
N GLU A 210 5.58 -18.97 27.21
CA GLU A 210 4.77 -19.17 28.43
C GLU A 210 3.60 -18.17 28.54
N GLU A 211 3.73 -16.98 27.96
CA GLU A 211 2.64 -15.99 27.90
C GLU A 211 1.49 -16.48 27.00
N ASP A 212 1.80 -17.23 25.94
CA ASP A 212 0.80 -17.81 25.04
C ASP A 212 0.02 -18.93 25.73
N LEU A 213 0.69 -19.77 26.51
CA LEU A 213 0.08 -20.85 27.29
C LEU A 213 -0.83 -20.35 28.42
N LYS A 214 -0.61 -19.12 28.90
CA LYS A 214 -1.44 -18.47 29.95
C LYS A 214 -2.65 -17.73 29.40
N ARG A 215 -2.71 -17.49 28.08
CA ARG A 215 -3.78 -16.77 27.38
C ARG A 215 -4.87 -17.69 26.84
N ASP A 216 -4.57 -18.98 26.71
CA ASP A 216 -5.50 -20.07 26.41
C ASP A 216 -6.16 -20.60 27.70
#